data_AF-A0A2P7BGU3-F1
#
_entry.id   AF-A0A2P7BGU3-F1
#
_cell.length_a   1.000
_cell.length_b   1.000
_cell.length_c   1.000
_cell.angle_alpha   90.00
_cell.angle_beta   90.00
_cell.angle_gamma   90.00
#
_symmetry.space_group_name_H-M   'P 1'
#
loop_
_entity.id
_entity.type
_entity.pdbx_description
1 polymer ?
#
loop_
_entity_poly.entity_id
_entity_poly.type
_entity_poly.pdbx_seq_one_letter_code
_entity_poly.pdbx_strand_id
1 'polypeptide(L)'
;MIHNHISDRSTYGEEDWHIIERAHIKACELLGQPPATYEHADRLARTIMRLFDQGSRDFQILAAIAAHHENVLNRRSSEYH
;
A
#
# COMPACT_ATOMS: atom_id res chain seq x y z
N MET A 1 6.44 -4.14 -31.38
CA MET A 1 6.67 -4.99 -30.19
C MET A 1 8.16 -4.93 -29.88
N ILE A 2 8.56 -4.21 -28.83
CA ILE A 2 9.94 -4.22 -28.34
C ILE A 2 9.86 -4.49 -26.85
N HIS A 3 10.25 -5.69 -26.44
CA HIS A 3 10.56 -6.01 -25.05
C HIS A 3 11.88 -5.32 -24.71
N ASN A 4 11.90 -4.42 -23.73
CA ASN A 4 13.13 -3.82 -23.23
C ASN A 4 13.26 -4.06 -21.72
N HIS A 5 13.92 -5.16 -21.38
CA HIS A 5 14.42 -5.48 -20.05
C HIS A 5 15.75 -4.74 -19.83
N ILE A 6 15.75 -3.47 -19.42
CA ILE A 6 16.93 -2.86 -18.78
C ILE A 6 16.52 -1.67 -17.91
N SER A 7 16.39 -1.87 -16.59
CA SER A 7 16.93 -0.97 -15.55
C SER A 7 16.60 -1.54 -14.17
N ASP A 8 17.47 -2.44 -13.72
CA ASP A 8 17.84 -2.53 -12.32
C ASP A 8 18.16 -1.11 -11.81
N ARG A 9 17.54 -0.69 -10.69
CA ARG A 9 17.76 0.58 -9.94
C ARG A 9 16.81 1.77 -10.13
N SER A 10 15.55 1.52 -10.47
CA SER A 10 14.41 2.32 -9.98
C SER A 10 13.23 1.37 -9.89
N THR A 11 13.02 0.78 -8.71
CA THR A 11 12.12 -0.38 -8.50
C THR A 11 10.67 -0.11 -8.91
N TYR A 12 10.30 1.16 -9.08
CA TYR A 12 9.00 1.65 -9.52
C TYR A 12 9.22 2.85 -10.44
N GLY A 13 8.53 2.91 -11.58
CA GLY A 13 8.44 4.11 -12.39
C GLY A 13 7.63 5.20 -11.69
N GLU A 14 7.64 6.42 -12.23
CA GLU A 14 6.86 7.55 -11.68
C GLU A 14 5.36 7.24 -11.62
N GLU A 15 4.86 6.53 -12.63
CA GLU A 15 3.46 6.09 -12.70
C GLU A 15 3.13 5.05 -11.62
N ASP A 16 4.05 4.11 -11.38
CA ASP A 16 3.91 3.09 -10.32
C ASP A 16 3.94 3.74 -8.93
N TRP A 17 4.83 4.72 -8.72
CA TRP A 17 4.86 5.52 -7.49
C TRP A 17 3.57 6.28 -7.25
N HIS A 18 2.96 6.84 -8.30
CA HIS A 18 1.64 7.47 -8.22
C HIS A 18 0.55 6.47 -7.82
N ILE A 19 0.58 5.23 -8.32
CA ILE A 19 -0.38 4.18 -7.92
C ILE A 19 -0.20 3.83 -6.44
N ILE A 20 1.03 3.63 -5.99
CA ILE A 20 1.37 3.29 -4.60
C ILE A 20 0.96 4.41 -3.64
N GLU A 21 1.29 5.66 -3.98
CA GLU A 21 0.94 6.84 -3.17
C GLU A 21 -0.59 7.02 -3.07
N ARG A 22 -1.31 6.91 -4.20
CA ARG A 22 -2.78 6.99 -4.21
C ARG A 22 -3.42 5.86 -3.41
N ALA A 23 -2.88 4.65 -3.49
CA ALA A 23 -3.34 3.52 -2.68
C ALA A 23 -3.11 3.78 -1.19
N HIS A 24 -1.98 4.39 -0.82
CA HIS A 24 -1.65 4.71 0.57
C HIS A 24 -2.60 5.76 1.16
N ILE A 25 -2.78 6.87 0.44
CA ILE A 25 -3.74 7.92 0.81
C ILE A 25 -5.14 7.32 0.97
N LYS A 26 -5.57 6.48 0.00
CA LYS A 26 -6.89 5.87 0.04
C LYS A 26 -7.06 4.90 1.19
N ALA A 27 -6.02 4.13 1.52
CA ALA A 27 -6.05 3.23 2.67
C ALA A 27 -6.16 4.00 3.99
N CYS A 28 -5.44 5.13 4.13
CA CYS A 28 -5.58 6.02 5.28
C CYS A 28 -6.99 6.63 5.38
N GLU A 29 -7.59 7.06 4.27
CA GLU A 29 -9.00 7.49 4.24
C GLU A 29 -9.95 6.38 4.73
N LEU A 30 -9.74 5.14 4.28
CA LEU A 30 -10.55 3.97 4.68
C LEU A 30 -10.38 3.61 6.16
N LEU A 31 -9.18 3.83 6.72
CA LEU A 31 -8.89 3.66 8.14
C LEU A 31 -9.40 4.83 8.99
N GLY A 32 -9.81 5.94 8.35
CA GLY A 32 -10.24 7.16 9.04
C GLY A 32 -9.12 7.84 9.82
N GLN A 33 -7.86 7.49 9.56
CA GLN A 33 -6.69 8.03 10.24
C GLN A 33 -5.82 8.79 9.25
N PRO A 34 -5.34 10.00 9.58
CA PRO A 34 -4.41 10.71 8.73
C PRO A 34 -3.09 9.94 8.62
N PRO A 35 -2.47 9.88 7.42
CA PRO A 35 -1.17 9.21 7.22
C PRO A 35 -0.08 9.79 8.13
N ALA A 36 -0.17 11.08 8.47
CA ALA A 36 0.78 11.77 9.35
C ALA A 36 0.75 11.31 10.80
N THR A 37 -0.38 10.79 11.29
CA THR A 37 -0.55 10.31 12.66
C THR A 37 -0.55 8.79 12.76
N TYR A 38 -0.40 8.11 11.63
CA TYR A 38 -0.54 6.67 11.56
C TYR A 38 0.80 5.99 11.84
N GLU A 39 0.93 5.42 13.05
CA GLU A 39 2.14 4.71 13.49
C GLU A 39 2.51 3.55 12.56
N HIS A 40 1.54 2.98 11.85
CA HIS A 40 1.74 1.89 10.90
C HIS A 40 1.72 2.34 9.43
N ALA A 41 1.91 3.63 9.15
CA ALA A 41 1.96 4.17 7.78
C ALA A 41 3.04 3.49 6.93
N ASP A 42 4.19 3.22 7.53
CA ASP A 42 5.30 2.53 6.86
C ASP A 42 4.95 1.07 6.53
N ARG A 43 4.28 0.37 7.46
CA ARG A 43 3.82 -1.01 7.26
C ARG A 43 2.74 -1.10 6.18
N LEU A 44 1.82 -0.14 6.18
CA LEU A 44 0.79 0.01 5.17
C LEU A 44 1.41 0.19 3.78
N ALA A 45 2.40 1.10 3.66
CA ALA A 45 3.13 1.32 2.42
C ALA A 45 3.85 0.06 1.92
N ARG A 46 4.54 -0.68 2.81
CA ARG A 46 5.18 -1.96 2.45
C ARG A 46 4.18 -3.01 1.97
N THR A 47 2.99 -3.04 2.55
CA THR A 47 1.92 -3.98 2.16
C THR A 47 1.41 -3.65 0.77
N ILE A 48 1.17 -2.37 0.49
CA ILE A 48 0.77 -1.87 -0.84
C ILE A 48 1.85 -2.19 -1.88
N MET A 49 3.12 -1.92 -1.56
CA MET A 49 4.24 -2.24 -2.45
C MET A 49 4.33 -3.73 -2.76
N ARG A 50 4.15 -4.61 -1.77
CA ARG A 50 4.14 -6.07 -2.00
C ARG A 50 2.97 -6.51 -2.87
N LEU A 51 1.77 -6.01 -2.63
CA LEU A 51 0.60 -6.34 -3.45
C LEU A 51 0.76 -5.83 -4.89
N PHE A 52 1.41 -4.68 -5.05
CA PHE A 52 1.75 -4.13 -6.35
C PHE A 52 2.77 -5.01 -7.08
N ASP A 53 3.83 -5.45 -6.40
CA ASP A 53 4.83 -6.39 -6.91
C ASP A 53 4.22 -7.74 -7.35
N GLN A 54 3.15 -8.18 -6.67
CA GLN A 54 2.38 -9.37 -7.07
C GLN A 54 1.56 -9.18 -8.36
N GLY A 55 1.59 -8.00 -8.98
CA GLY A 55 0.93 -7.72 -10.26
C GLY A 55 -0.41 -6.98 -10.14
N SER A 56 -0.81 -6.55 -8.94
CA SER A 56 -2.03 -5.75 -8.77
C SER A 56 -1.74 -4.28 -9.04
N ARG A 57 -2.26 -3.74 -10.15
CA ARG A 57 -2.07 -2.33 -10.54
C ARG A 57 -3.23 -1.41 -10.15
N ASP A 58 -4.27 -1.97 -9.54
CA ASP A 58 -5.44 -1.22 -9.11
C ASP A 58 -5.25 -0.62 -7.70
N PHE A 59 -5.00 0.69 -7.63
CA PHE A 59 -4.80 1.40 -6.37
C PHE A 59 -5.98 1.25 -5.39
N GLN A 60 -7.21 1.12 -5.88
CA GLN A 60 -8.39 0.93 -5.04
C GLN A 60 -8.40 -0.44 -4.35
N ILE A 61 -7.98 -1.49 -5.07
CA ILE A 61 -7.90 -2.85 -4.53
C ILE A 61 -6.74 -2.94 -3.54
N LEU A 62 -5.58 -2.40 -3.92
CA LEU A 62 -4.41 -2.29 -3.05
C LEU A 62 -4.76 -1.60 -1.72
N ALA A 63 -5.46 -0.47 -1.80
CA ALA A 63 -5.89 0.27 -0.62
C ALA A 63 -6.88 -0.50 0.25
N ALA A 64 -7.88 -1.14 -0.35
CA ALA A 64 -8.89 -1.90 0.36
C ALA A 64 -8.28 -3.11 1.09
N ILE A 65 -7.39 -3.85 0.44
CA ILE A 65 -6.70 -4.99 1.04
C ILE A 65 -5.77 -4.54 2.17
N ALA A 66 -4.99 -3.48 1.94
CA ALA A 66 -4.08 -2.94 2.93
C ALA A 66 -4.83 -2.40 4.17
N ALA A 67 -5.90 -1.63 3.97
CA ALA A 67 -6.75 -1.13 5.05
C ALA A 67 -7.45 -2.27 5.80
N HIS A 68 -7.93 -3.29 5.08
CA HIS A 68 -8.56 -4.46 5.70
C HIS A 68 -7.57 -5.22 6.58
N HIS A 69 -6.36 -5.49 6.07
CA HIS A 69 -5.28 -6.13 6.82
C HIS A 69 -5.00 -5.37 8.13
N GLU A 70 -4.85 -4.06 8.03
CA GLU A 70 -4.48 -3.26 9.18
C GLU A 70 -5.64 -3.10 10.19
N ASN A 71 -6.90 -3.09 9.74
CA ASN A 71 -8.07 -3.17 10.62
C ASN A 71 -8.10 -4.51 11.40
N VAL A 72 -7.83 -5.63 10.72
CA VAL A 72 -7.75 -6.96 11.36
C VAL A 72 -6.60 -7.01 12.37
N LEU A 73 -5.46 -6.40 12.06
CA LEU A 73 -4.31 -6.33 12.97
C LEU A 73 -4.58 -5.42 14.17
N ASN A 74 -5.21 -4.26 13.97
CA ASN A 74 -5.61 -3.36 15.04
C ASN A 74 -6.63 -3.99 15.98
N ARG A 75 -7.62 -4.73 15.45
CA ARG A 75 -8.58 -5.49 16.27
C ARG A 75 -7.89 -6.51 17.19
N ARG A 76 -6.90 -7.23 16.66
CA ARG A 76 -6.11 -8.21 17.44
C ARG A 76 -5.26 -7.57 18.53
N SER A 77 -4.81 -6.33 18.33
CA SER A 77 -4.06 -5.60 19.35
C SER A 77 -4.93 -5.15 20.53
N SER A 78 -6.26 -5.04 20.34
CA SER A 78 -7.21 -4.68 21.40
C SER A 78 -7.67 -5.86 22.25
N GLU A 79 -7.35 -7.10 21.88
CA GLU A 79 -7.70 -8.31 22.66
C GLU A 79 -6.63 -8.69 23.71
N TYR A 80 -5.59 -7.88 23.89
CA TYR A 80 -4.50 -8.08 24.86
C TYR A 80 -4.38 -6.95 25.89
N HIS A 81 -5.50 -6.33 26.28
CA HIS A 81 -5.58 -5.41 27.42
C HIS A 81 -6.79 -5.76 28.29
#